data_AF-A0A351SN21-F1
#
_entry.id   AF-A0A351SN21-F1
#
_cell.length_a   1.000
_cell.length_b   1.000
_cell.length_c   1.000
_cell.angle_alpha   90.00
_cell.angle_beta   90.00
_cell.angle_gamma   90.00
#
_symmetry.space_group_name_H-M   'P 1'
#
loop_
_entity.id
_entity.type
_entity.pdbx_description
1 polymer ?
#
loop_
_entity_poly.entity_id
_entity_poly.type
_entity_poly.pdbx_seq_one_letter_code
_entity_poly.pdbx_strand_id
1 'polypeptide(L)'
;MLKDPTFEQKEEKYRRIESDVPSFENEKKEIEITLEPDGKPKALAFFDIDSTLGNFKDIHGKAIQELYPNHDPEEVAQEFFKGQSLGTTYRVHDRLIKIFDDGLEEFKDVDRYMKWFSEHVSEIDKEGGAHEKASAYSFKHSQLAAGMAENLYQKDPSYFEKAKIVPVFKLVKLYKRMGIPMTVMTANDKPFAESICKCLNLSDSFITLAYQQDFEGGGKDRAMEVLLDKIKEKNVPIPEKLIVVGDSLNGDIGPGAAFQNRHNDFEVAGVLISDGNLEDDRLKIAENKDLKNINVEVLDSSKVTEDAVGEPQIALFRKKYQTKND
;
A
#
# COMPACT_ATOMS: atom_id res chain seq x y z
N MET A 1 -9.88 -11.91 54.74
CA MET A 1 -9.92 -10.65 53.97
C MET A 1 -8.96 -10.80 52.81
N LEU A 2 -9.47 -11.26 51.67
CA LEU A 2 -8.74 -11.25 50.41
C LEU A 2 -8.85 -9.82 49.88
N LYS A 3 -7.70 -9.18 49.62
CA LYS A 3 -7.67 -7.85 48.99
C LYS A 3 -8.10 -8.03 47.54
N ASP A 4 -9.20 -7.41 47.16
CA ASP A 4 -9.54 -7.18 45.76
C ASP A 4 -8.35 -6.50 45.07
N PRO A 5 -7.87 -7.01 43.91
CA PRO A 5 -6.98 -6.23 43.08
C PRO A 5 -7.81 -5.09 42.51
N THR A 6 -7.55 -3.88 42.99
CA THR A 6 -8.02 -2.65 42.38
C THR A 6 -7.68 -2.69 40.90
N PHE A 7 -8.70 -2.80 40.04
CA PHE A 7 -8.62 -2.43 38.64
C PHE A 7 -8.26 -0.94 38.62
N GLU A 8 -6.97 -0.63 38.62
CA GLU A 8 -6.50 0.70 38.24
C GLU A 8 -7.02 0.94 36.82
N GLN A 9 -7.99 1.83 36.69
CA GLN A 9 -8.36 2.40 35.41
C GLN A 9 -7.11 3.08 34.88
N LYS A 10 -6.37 2.40 34.01
CA LYS A 10 -5.29 3.03 33.24
C LYS A 10 -5.93 4.19 32.49
N GLU A 11 -5.54 5.42 32.82
CA GLU A 11 -5.91 6.59 32.03
C GLU A 11 -5.33 6.39 30.63
N GLU A 12 -6.21 6.12 29.66
CA GLU A 12 -5.83 6.08 28.25
C GLU A 12 -5.36 7.48 27.85
N LYS A 13 -4.10 7.57 27.45
CA LYS A 13 -3.53 8.82 26.95
C LYS A 13 -3.75 8.87 25.45
N TYR A 14 -4.37 9.96 25.01
CA TYR A 14 -4.63 10.19 23.59
C TYR A 14 -3.72 11.29 23.06
N ARG A 15 -3.37 11.19 21.78
CA ARG A 15 -2.66 12.24 21.06
C ARG A 15 -3.28 12.45 19.70
N ARG A 16 -3.36 13.70 19.28
CA ARG A 16 -3.79 14.07 17.92
C ARG A 16 -2.59 14.40 17.05
N ILE A 17 -2.62 13.90 15.83
CA ILE A 17 -1.54 14.03 14.86
C ILE A 17 -2.15 14.55 13.56
N GLU A 18 -1.58 15.61 13.03
CA GLU A 18 -1.98 16.14 11.73
C GLU A 18 -1.57 15.17 10.61
N SER A 19 -2.52 14.82 9.74
CA SER A 19 -2.28 14.02 8.54
C SER A 19 -1.61 14.84 7.44
N ASP A 20 -0.57 14.29 6.81
CA ASP A 20 0.01 14.80 5.56
C ASP A 20 -0.68 14.22 4.32
N VAL A 21 -1.59 13.26 4.51
CA VAL A 21 -2.32 12.67 3.39
C VAL A 21 -3.30 13.71 2.85
N PRO A 22 -3.30 13.98 1.53
CA PRO A 22 -4.10 15.06 0.98
C PRO A 22 -5.60 14.77 1.08
N SER A 23 -6.39 15.85 1.26
CA SER A 23 -7.85 15.83 1.30
C SER A 23 -8.42 16.71 0.19
N PHE A 24 -9.66 16.45 -0.27
CA PHE A 24 -10.31 17.26 -1.30
C PHE A 24 -10.58 18.70 -0.88
N GLU A 25 -10.83 18.91 0.41
CA GLU A 25 -11.13 20.23 0.98
C GLU A 25 -9.85 21.01 1.30
N ASN A 26 -8.66 20.43 1.05
CA ASN A 26 -7.36 20.92 1.51
C ASN A 26 -7.31 21.19 3.03
N GLU A 27 -8.22 20.56 3.77
CA GLU A 27 -8.25 20.61 5.22
C GLU A 27 -7.28 19.61 5.81
N LYS A 28 -6.51 20.07 6.78
CA LYS A 28 -5.66 19.23 7.61
C LYS A 28 -6.54 18.44 8.58
N LYS A 29 -6.55 17.11 8.42
CA LYS A 29 -7.29 16.21 9.31
C LYS A 29 -6.42 15.79 10.49
N GLU A 30 -7.00 15.72 11.68
CA GLU A 30 -6.34 15.22 12.87
C GLU A 30 -6.68 13.74 13.10
N ILE A 31 -5.66 12.91 13.23
CA ILE A 31 -5.74 11.50 13.58
C ILE A 31 -5.50 11.35 15.07
N GLU A 32 -6.48 10.78 15.78
CA GLU A 32 -6.32 10.41 17.18
C GLU A 32 -5.63 9.05 17.28
N ILE A 33 -4.59 8.99 18.12
CA ILE A 33 -3.89 7.77 18.48
C ILE A 33 -3.92 7.57 20.00
N THR A 34 -3.84 6.30 20.41
CA THR A 34 -3.80 5.91 21.82
C THR A 34 -2.38 5.52 22.19
N LEU A 35 -1.93 6.00 23.34
CA LEU A 35 -0.62 5.68 23.91
C LEU A 35 -0.78 4.73 25.09
N GLU A 36 0.08 3.72 25.12
CA GLU A 36 0.26 2.81 26.24
C GLU A 36 1.00 3.52 27.40
N PRO A 37 1.08 2.91 28.60
CA PRO A 37 1.74 3.53 29.75
C PRO A 37 3.21 3.90 29.56
N ASP A 38 3.91 3.26 28.61
CA ASP A 38 5.29 3.58 28.23
C ASP A 38 5.39 4.82 27.30
N GLY A 39 4.25 5.41 26.95
CA GLY A 39 4.15 6.58 26.08
C GLY A 39 4.23 6.26 24.58
N LYS A 40 4.24 4.98 24.19
CA LYS A 40 4.26 4.55 22.78
C LYS A 40 2.87 4.03 22.36
N PRO A 41 2.51 4.09 21.07
CA PRO A 41 1.34 3.39 20.56
C PRO A 41 1.49 1.87 20.74
N LYS A 42 0.39 1.14 20.66
CA LYS A 42 0.43 -0.33 20.72
C LYS A 42 1.19 -0.97 19.54
N ALA A 43 1.05 -0.38 18.36
CA ALA A 43 1.68 -0.81 17.11
C ALA A 43 1.66 0.36 16.10
N LEU A 44 2.39 0.24 15.00
CA LEU A 44 2.31 1.12 13.83
C LEU A 44 2.04 0.28 12.59
N ALA A 45 1.02 0.62 11.82
CA ALA A 45 0.62 -0.15 10.65
C ALA A 45 0.94 0.56 9.33
N PHE A 46 1.51 -0.18 8.39
CA PHE A 46 1.85 0.25 7.04
C PHE A 46 0.93 -0.48 6.06
N PHE A 47 0.10 0.28 5.35
CA PHE A 47 -0.85 -0.27 4.39
C PHE A 47 -0.36 -0.08 2.97
N ASP A 48 -0.22 -1.17 2.25
CA ASP A 48 -0.25 -1.14 0.80
C ASP A 48 -1.68 -0.89 0.29
N ILE A 49 -1.77 -0.12 -0.80
CA ILE A 49 -3.02 0.14 -1.52
C ILE A 49 -2.90 -0.14 -3.03
N ASP A 50 -1.83 -0.76 -3.50
CA ASP A 50 -1.57 -0.96 -4.94
C ASP A 50 -2.72 -1.71 -5.62
N SER A 51 -3.25 -2.76 -4.99
CA SER A 51 -4.44 -3.45 -5.53
C SER A 51 -5.71 -2.60 -5.53
N THR A 52 -5.87 -1.68 -4.58
CA THR A 52 -6.98 -0.70 -4.62
C THR A 52 -6.80 0.25 -5.81
N LEU A 53 -5.57 0.67 -6.09
CA LEU A 53 -5.26 1.50 -7.26
C LEU A 53 -5.48 0.72 -8.57
N GLY A 54 -5.19 -0.57 -8.57
CA GLY A 54 -5.43 -1.49 -9.69
C GLY A 54 -6.90 -1.61 -10.11
N ASN A 55 -7.86 -1.25 -9.26
CA ASN A 55 -9.29 -1.22 -9.60
C ASN A 55 -9.66 -0.07 -10.56
N PHE A 56 -8.80 0.95 -10.71
CA PHE A 56 -9.05 2.12 -11.57
C PHE A 56 -8.56 1.93 -13.00
N LYS A 57 -8.80 0.75 -13.59
CA LYS A 57 -8.33 0.40 -14.96
C LYS A 57 -8.91 1.33 -16.02
N ASP A 58 -10.13 1.80 -15.86
CA ASP A 58 -10.76 2.74 -16.80
C ASP A 58 -10.04 4.10 -16.81
N ILE A 59 -9.59 4.58 -15.66
CA ILE A 59 -8.82 5.82 -15.51
C ILE A 59 -7.44 5.64 -16.13
N HIS A 60 -6.73 4.59 -15.75
CA HIS A 60 -5.40 4.29 -16.32
C HIS A 60 -5.45 4.06 -17.83
N GLY A 61 -6.44 3.31 -18.31
CA GLY A 61 -6.63 3.02 -19.73
C GLY A 61 -6.83 4.28 -20.56
N LYS A 62 -7.64 5.23 -20.08
CA LYS A 62 -7.82 6.52 -20.76
C LYS A 62 -6.57 7.39 -20.68
N ALA A 63 -5.91 7.44 -19.53
CA ALA A 63 -4.70 8.24 -19.35
C ALA A 63 -3.55 7.78 -20.25
N ILE A 64 -3.36 6.46 -20.42
CA ILE A 64 -2.30 5.94 -21.29
C ILE A 64 -2.60 6.16 -22.77
N GLN A 65 -3.87 6.12 -23.18
CA GLN A 65 -4.28 6.44 -24.56
C GLN A 65 -3.92 7.89 -24.94
N GLU A 66 -4.05 8.83 -24.01
CA GLU A 66 -3.67 10.23 -24.23
C GLU A 66 -2.14 10.43 -24.40
N LEU A 67 -1.32 9.51 -23.90
CA LEU A 67 0.13 9.56 -24.12
C LEU A 67 0.54 9.09 -25.51
N TYR A 68 -0.26 8.22 -26.14
CA TYR A 68 0.04 7.62 -27.44
C TYR A 68 -1.10 7.89 -28.46
N PRO A 69 -1.40 9.16 -28.78
CA PRO A 69 -2.59 9.53 -29.56
C PRO A 69 -2.55 9.07 -31.04
N ASN A 70 -1.37 8.68 -31.53
CA ASN A 70 -1.18 8.23 -32.91
C ASN A 70 -1.23 6.71 -33.07
N HIS A 71 -1.42 5.97 -31.98
CA HIS A 71 -1.51 4.52 -31.96
C HIS A 71 -2.96 4.07 -31.69
N ASP A 72 -3.25 2.80 -31.95
CA ASP A 72 -4.57 2.24 -31.64
C ASP A 72 -4.83 2.29 -30.13
N PRO A 73 -5.90 2.99 -29.66
CA PRO A 73 -6.13 3.19 -28.24
C PRO A 73 -6.37 1.89 -27.45
N GLU A 74 -6.97 0.88 -28.08
CA GLU A 74 -7.24 -0.40 -27.44
C GLU A 74 -5.95 -1.21 -27.27
N GLU A 75 -5.11 -1.25 -28.30
CA GLU A 75 -3.79 -1.87 -28.25
C GLU A 75 -2.90 -1.23 -27.18
N VAL A 76 -2.81 0.09 -27.13
CA VAL A 76 -2.00 0.81 -26.13
C VAL A 76 -2.44 0.44 -24.71
N ALA A 77 -3.75 0.45 -24.44
CA ALA A 77 -4.27 0.10 -23.12
C ALA A 77 -3.99 -1.38 -22.77
N GLN A 78 -4.16 -2.29 -23.73
CA GLN A 78 -3.87 -3.71 -23.53
C GLN A 78 -2.39 -3.93 -23.21
N GLU A 79 -1.48 -3.31 -23.97
CA GLU A 79 -0.04 -3.44 -23.74
C GLU A 79 0.40 -2.81 -22.42
N PHE A 80 -0.22 -1.70 -22.00
CA PHE A 80 0.01 -1.12 -20.67
C PHE A 80 -0.37 -2.10 -19.54
N PHE A 81 -1.57 -2.70 -19.60
CA PHE A 81 -2.02 -3.62 -18.55
C PHE A 81 -1.19 -4.91 -18.51
N LYS A 82 -0.72 -5.41 -19.65
CA LYS A 82 0.24 -6.54 -19.68
C LYS A 82 1.54 -6.23 -18.93
N GLY A 83 1.96 -4.96 -18.93
CA GLY A 83 3.17 -4.51 -18.25
C GLY A 83 3.04 -4.36 -16.74
N GLN A 84 1.84 -4.38 -16.14
CA GLN A 84 1.69 -4.10 -14.70
C GLN A 84 2.43 -5.07 -13.77
N SER A 85 2.75 -6.28 -14.25
CA SER A 85 3.55 -7.27 -13.51
C SER A 85 5.05 -7.00 -13.50
N LEU A 86 5.54 -5.95 -14.17
CA LEU A 86 6.97 -5.64 -14.30
C LEU A 86 7.60 -5.07 -13.02
N GLY A 87 6.80 -4.75 -12.00
CA GLY A 87 7.23 -4.37 -10.65
C GLY A 87 7.34 -2.87 -10.40
N THR A 88 7.72 -2.05 -11.38
CA THR A 88 7.72 -0.57 -11.26
C THR A 88 7.06 0.06 -12.48
N THR A 89 6.45 1.23 -12.30
CA THR A 89 5.81 1.95 -13.42
C THR A 89 6.83 2.39 -14.48
N TYR A 90 8.08 2.67 -14.09
CA TYR A 90 9.17 2.97 -15.03
C TYR A 90 9.41 1.84 -16.02
N ARG A 91 9.43 0.58 -15.57
CA ARG A 91 9.60 -0.57 -16.46
C ARG A 91 8.41 -0.75 -17.40
N VAL A 92 7.20 -0.41 -16.96
CA VAL A 92 6.02 -0.40 -17.83
C VAL A 92 6.19 0.63 -18.94
N HIS A 93 6.55 1.86 -18.58
CA HIS A 93 6.70 2.94 -19.53
C HIS A 93 7.91 2.76 -20.46
N ASP A 94 9.03 2.24 -19.98
CA ASP A 94 10.16 1.85 -20.84
C ASP A 94 9.76 0.81 -21.88
N ARG A 95 9.03 -0.24 -21.48
CA ARG A 95 8.49 -1.23 -22.40
C ARG A 95 7.57 -0.60 -23.46
N LEU A 96 6.66 0.29 -23.05
CA LEU A 96 5.76 0.97 -23.98
C LEU A 96 6.49 1.89 -24.95
N ILE A 97 7.51 2.62 -24.48
CA ILE A 97 8.40 3.42 -25.33
C ILE A 97 9.04 2.51 -26.38
N LYS A 98 9.57 1.36 -26.00
CA LYS A 98 10.21 0.45 -26.96
C LYS A 98 9.26 -0.08 -28.00
N ILE A 99 8.01 -0.41 -27.61
CA ILE A 99 7.00 -0.90 -28.54
C ILE A 99 6.58 0.21 -29.50
N PHE A 100 6.17 1.37 -28.98
CA PHE A 100 5.46 2.39 -29.76
C PHE A 100 6.35 3.48 -30.34
N ASP A 101 7.42 3.89 -29.64
CA ASP A 101 8.37 4.88 -30.14
C ASP A 101 9.50 4.21 -30.94
N ASP A 102 10.04 3.10 -30.43
CA ASP A 102 11.21 2.45 -31.04
C ASP A 102 10.84 1.34 -32.05
N GLY A 103 9.56 0.92 -32.09
CA GLY A 103 9.04 -0.07 -33.03
C GLY A 103 9.45 -1.52 -32.74
N LEU A 104 9.84 -1.83 -31.50
CA LEU A 104 10.28 -3.16 -31.05
C LEU A 104 9.08 -4.04 -30.66
N GLU A 105 8.35 -4.48 -31.70
CA GLU A 105 7.15 -5.32 -31.60
C GLU A 105 7.35 -6.61 -30.79
N GLU A 106 8.56 -7.17 -30.77
CA GLU A 106 8.88 -8.35 -29.96
C GLU A 106 8.72 -8.14 -28.46
N PHE A 107 8.74 -6.89 -27.98
CA PHE A 107 8.54 -6.57 -26.57
C PHE A 107 7.06 -6.47 -26.17
N LYS A 108 6.12 -6.65 -27.12
CA LYS A 108 4.73 -7.00 -26.77
C LYS A 108 4.67 -8.32 -25.98
N ASP A 109 5.65 -9.20 -26.14
CA ASP A 109 5.88 -10.33 -25.23
C ASP A 109 6.64 -9.86 -23.97
N VAL A 110 5.94 -9.92 -22.83
CA VAL A 110 6.46 -9.47 -21.52
C VAL A 110 7.69 -10.27 -21.10
N ASP A 111 7.75 -11.56 -21.39
CA ASP A 111 8.87 -12.42 -20.99
C ASP A 111 10.12 -12.09 -21.80
N ARG A 112 9.94 -11.74 -23.09
CA ARG A 112 11.05 -11.25 -23.92
C ARG A 112 11.60 -9.92 -23.42
N TYR A 113 10.72 -8.98 -23.07
CA TYR A 113 11.13 -7.73 -22.46
C TYR A 113 11.88 -7.98 -21.15
N MET A 114 11.36 -8.85 -20.27
CA MET A 114 12.01 -9.15 -18.98
C MET A 114 13.38 -9.81 -19.13
N LYS A 115 13.55 -10.69 -20.13
CA LYS A 115 14.86 -11.27 -20.45
C LYS A 115 15.85 -10.19 -20.87
N TRP A 116 15.45 -9.29 -21.77
CA TRP A 116 16.29 -8.17 -22.19
C TRP A 116 16.58 -7.21 -21.02
N PHE A 117 15.56 -6.85 -20.22
CA PHE A 117 15.66 -5.98 -19.06
C PHE A 117 16.69 -6.48 -18.04
N SER A 118 16.80 -7.79 -17.83
CA SER A 118 17.76 -8.37 -16.88
C SER A 118 19.22 -7.99 -17.17
N GLU A 119 19.54 -7.66 -18.43
CA GLU A 119 20.86 -7.20 -18.87
C GLU A 119 20.99 -5.66 -18.83
N HIS A 120 19.89 -4.93 -18.66
CA HIS A 120 19.79 -3.46 -18.74
C HIS A 120 19.22 -2.81 -17.47
N VAL A 121 19.17 -3.55 -16.35
CA VAL A 121 18.58 -3.09 -15.08
C VAL A 121 19.10 -1.72 -14.66
N SER A 122 20.42 -1.49 -14.77
CA SER A 122 21.02 -0.22 -14.37
C SER A 122 20.64 0.96 -15.24
N GLU A 123 20.16 0.75 -16.47
CA GLU A 123 19.77 1.83 -17.37
C GLU A 123 18.34 2.30 -17.12
N ILE A 124 17.50 1.42 -16.56
CA ILE A 124 16.05 1.62 -16.41
C ILE A 124 15.66 1.86 -14.95
N ASP A 125 16.29 1.16 -14.00
CA ASP A 125 16.00 1.32 -12.57
C ASP A 125 16.93 2.33 -11.88
N LYS A 126 17.90 2.92 -12.59
CA LYS A 126 18.81 3.95 -12.04
C LYS A 126 18.90 5.15 -12.98
N GLU A 127 19.55 6.22 -12.52
CA GLU A 127 19.77 7.43 -13.31
C GLU A 127 20.45 7.16 -14.67
N GLY A 128 19.87 7.70 -15.73
CA GLY A 128 20.31 7.53 -17.11
C GLY A 128 19.23 7.94 -18.10
N GLY A 129 19.58 8.11 -19.38
CA GLY A 129 18.65 8.64 -20.38
C GLY A 129 17.39 7.79 -20.60
N ALA A 130 17.49 6.46 -20.49
CA ALA A 130 16.32 5.57 -20.58
C ALA A 130 15.39 5.74 -19.37
N HIS A 131 15.94 5.70 -18.15
CA HIS A 131 15.20 5.98 -16.92
C HIS A 131 14.54 7.36 -16.93
N GLU A 132 15.26 8.41 -17.32
CA GLU A 132 14.72 9.77 -17.39
C GLU A 132 13.52 9.85 -18.35
N LYS A 133 13.61 9.21 -19.52
CA LYS A 133 12.51 9.16 -20.49
C LYS A 133 11.31 8.38 -19.93
N ALA A 134 11.54 7.19 -19.38
CA ALA A 134 10.49 6.36 -18.79
C ALA A 134 9.82 7.03 -17.59
N SER A 135 10.61 7.66 -16.71
CA SER A 135 10.14 8.43 -15.55
C SER A 135 9.30 9.63 -15.98
N ALA A 136 9.70 10.35 -17.04
CA ALA A 136 8.90 11.46 -17.58
C ALA A 136 7.53 11.01 -18.11
N TYR A 137 7.48 9.87 -18.82
CA TYR A 137 6.22 9.29 -19.30
C TYR A 137 5.35 8.81 -18.13
N SER A 138 5.97 8.16 -17.14
CA SER A 138 5.30 7.69 -15.92
C SER A 138 4.66 8.85 -15.14
N PHE A 139 5.42 9.93 -14.93
CA PHE A 139 4.93 11.11 -14.25
C PHE A 139 3.80 11.79 -15.03
N LYS A 140 3.92 11.91 -16.36
CA LYS A 140 2.86 12.49 -17.19
C LYS A 140 1.59 11.65 -17.18
N HIS A 141 1.72 10.32 -17.29
CA HIS A 141 0.60 9.39 -17.11
C HIS A 141 -0.07 9.58 -15.75
N SER A 142 0.72 9.67 -14.68
CA SER A 142 0.23 9.90 -13.31
C SER A 142 -0.53 11.21 -13.18
N GLN A 143 -0.08 12.30 -13.80
CA GLN A 143 -0.80 13.58 -13.81
C GLN A 143 -2.14 13.50 -14.55
N LEU A 144 -2.18 12.83 -15.71
CA LEU A 144 -3.41 12.65 -16.48
C LEU A 144 -4.42 11.80 -15.69
N ALA A 145 -3.97 10.66 -15.16
CA ALA A 145 -4.78 9.77 -14.34
C ALA A 145 -5.30 10.48 -13.08
N ALA A 146 -4.47 11.30 -12.43
CA ALA A 146 -4.86 12.10 -11.26
C ALA A 146 -6.00 13.07 -11.60
N GLY A 147 -5.87 13.83 -12.69
CA GLY A 147 -6.91 14.76 -13.13
C GLY A 147 -8.20 14.06 -13.52
N MET A 148 -8.11 12.90 -14.18
CA MET A 148 -9.27 12.07 -14.51
C MET A 148 -9.97 11.54 -13.25
N ALA A 149 -9.21 11.08 -12.25
CA ALA A 149 -9.75 10.61 -10.99
C ALA A 149 -10.48 11.72 -10.22
N GLU A 150 -9.86 12.90 -10.06
CA GLU A 150 -10.51 14.01 -9.35
C GLU A 150 -11.78 14.49 -10.06
N ASN A 151 -11.74 14.57 -11.40
CA ASN A 151 -12.91 14.92 -12.21
C ASN A 151 -14.04 13.87 -12.09
N LEU A 152 -13.69 12.58 -12.03
CA LEU A 152 -14.67 11.52 -11.84
C LEU A 152 -15.26 11.57 -10.44
N TYR A 153 -14.44 11.81 -9.41
CA TYR A 153 -14.90 11.93 -8.03
C TYR A 153 -15.91 13.07 -7.87
N GLN A 154 -15.65 14.24 -8.47
CA GLN A 154 -16.60 15.36 -8.45
C GLN A 154 -17.95 15.04 -9.11
N LYS A 155 -17.99 14.09 -10.05
CA LYS A 155 -19.21 13.69 -10.77
C LYS A 155 -19.93 12.51 -10.12
N ASP A 156 -19.17 11.53 -9.65
CA ASP A 156 -19.67 10.29 -9.03
C ASP A 156 -18.72 9.81 -7.92
N PRO A 157 -18.83 10.36 -6.69
CA PRO A 157 -18.05 9.88 -5.55
C PRO A 157 -18.29 8.39 -5.23
N SER A 158 -19.48 7.86 -5.57
CA SER A 158 -19.84 6.47 -5.27
C SER A 158 -18.98 5.45 -6.02
N TYR A 159 -18.37 5.86 -7.13
CA TYR A 159 -17.40 5.07 -7.87
C TYR A 159 -16.22 4.65 -6.99
N PHE A 160 -15.68 5.58 -6.21
CA PHE A 160 -14.51 5.36 -5.37
C PHE A 160 -14.85 4.55 -4.12
N GLU A 161 -16.06 4.68 -3.58
CA GLU A 161 -16.53 3.83 -2.49
C GLU A 161 -16.60 2.35 -2.91
N LYS A 162 -17.07 2.06 -4.13
CA LYS A 162 -17.14 0.69 -4.66
C LYS A 162 -15.76 0.09 -4.97
N ALA A 163 -14.76 0.93 -5.24
CA ALA A 163 -13.39 0.49 -5.53
C ALA A 163 -12.61 0.08 -4.26
N LYS A 164 -13.14 0.36 -3.07
CA LYS A 164 -12.49 0.00 -1.79
C LYS A 164 -12.42 -1.51 -1.61
N ILE A 165 -11.21 -2.03 -1.42
CA ILE A 165 -11.01 -3.43 -1.04
C ILE A 165 -11.52 -3.63 0.40
N VAL A 166 -12.66 -4.30 0.54
CA VAL A 166 -13.41 -4.35 1.80
C VAL A 166 -12.56 -4.81 3.02
N PRO A 167 -11.75 -5.89 2.94
CA PRO A 167 -10.88 -6.27 4.06
C PRO A 167 -9.94 -5.16 4.52
N VAL A 168 -9.28 -4.47 3.58
CA VAL A 168 -8.35 -3.37 3.86
C VAL A 168 -9.07 -2.28 4.63
N PHE A 169 -10.21 -1.79 4.13
CA PHE A 169 -10.93 -0.70 4.77
C PHE A 169 -11.63 -1.10 6.08
N LYS A 170 -11.94 -2.38 6.30
CA LYS A 170 -12.36 -2.88 7.62
C LYS A 170 -11.22 -2.87 8.63
N LEU A 171 -10.01 -3.27 8.23
CA LEU A 171 -8.82 -3.18 9.09
C LEU A 171 -8.52 -1.73 9.45
N VAL A 172 -8.60 -0.81 8.49
CA VAL A 172 -8.43 0.64 8.73
C VAL A 172 -9.41 1.12 9.81
N LYS A 173 -10.70 0.78 9.70
CA LYS A 173 -11.71 1.14 10.71
C LYS A 173 -11.40 0.52 12.08
N LEU A 174 -10.95 -0.72 12.13
CA LEU A 174 -10.59 -1.41 13.37
C LEU A 174 -9.39 -0.76 14.05
N TYR A 175 -8.29 -0.57 13.31
CA TYR A 175 -7.05 0.00 13.82
C TYR A 175 -7.24 1.47 14.25
N LYS A 176 -8.03 2.25 13.49
CA LYS A 176 -8.45 3.59 13.91
C LYS A 176 -9.17 3.58 15.27
N ARG A 177 -10.13 2.66 15.48
CA ARG A 177 -10.83 2.52 16.78
C ARG A 177 -9.92 2.10 17.92
N MET A 178 -8.83 1.41 17.61
CA MET A 178 -7.81 1.00 18.58
C MET A 178 -6.76 2.09 18.82
N GLY A 179 -6.86 3.24 18.15
CA GLY A 179 -5.86 4.31 18.21
C GLY A 179 -4.50 3.91 17.67
N ILE A 180 -4.43 2.92 16.78
CA ILE A 180 -3.19 2.50 16.12
C ILE A 180 -2.86 3.51 15.01
N PRO A 181 -1.68 4.17 15.03
CA PRO A 181 -1.23 4.99 13.92
C PRO A 181 -1.09 4.15 12.64
N MET A 182 -1.52 4.72 11.52
CA MET A 182 -1.48 4.07 10.22
C MET A 182 -0.80 4.97 9.18
N THR A 183 -0.03 4.36 8.30
CA THR A 183 0.61 4.96 7.14
C THR A 183 0.24 4.20 5.88
N VAL A 184 0.42 4.84 4.73
CA VAL A 184 0.07 4.26 3.43
C VAL A 184 1.28 4.27 2.48
N MET A 185 1.40 3.22 1.68
CA MET A 185 2.47 2.98 0.72
C MET A 185 1.87 2.60 -0.63
N THR A 186 2.51 3.02 -1.72
CA THR A 186 2.16 2.57 -3.07
C THR A 186 3.35 2.70 -4.02
N ALA A 187 3.47 1.77 -4.96
CA ALA A 187 4.46 1.87 -6.05
C ALA A 187 4.04 2.82 -7.18
N ASN A 188 2.95 3.59 -7.01
CA ASN A 188 2.50 4.58 -7.98
C ASN A 188 3.19 5.93 -7.79
N ASP A 189 3.32 6.69 -8.88
CA ASP A 189 3.87 8.05 -8.84
C ASP A 189 2.97 9.01 -8.04
N LYS A 190 3.62 9.96 -7.38
CA LYS A 190 3.00 10.93 -6.47
C LYS A 190 1.66 11.54 -6.94
N PRO A 191 1.52 12.14 -8.15
CA PRO A 191 0.27 12.82 -8.52
C PRO A 191 -0.98 11.92 -8.43
N PHE A 192 -0.89 10.71 -8.97
CA PHE A 192 -1.99 9.75 -8.94
C PHE A 192 -2.22 9.19 -7.54
N ALA A 193 -1.15 8.83 -6.83
CA ALA A 193 -1.24 8.35 -5.44
C ALA A 193 -1.98 9.35 -4.54
N GLU A 194 -1.60 10.63 -4.61
CA GLU A 194 -2.25 11.71 -3.85
C GLU A 194 -3.71 11.90 -4.25
N SER A 195 -4.03 11.90 -5.55
CA SER A 195 -5.40 12.03 -6.05
C SER A 195 -6.29 10.90 -5.54
N ILE A 196 -5.84 9.65 -5.60
CA ILE A 196 -6.61 8.51 -5.10
C ILE A 196 -6.78 8.56 -3.58
N CYS A 197 -5.75 8.99 -2.84
CA CYS A 197 -5.87 9.21 -1.40
C CYS A 197 -6.97 10.22 -1.05
N LYS A 198 -7.06 11.34 -1.82
CA LYS A 198 -8.15 12.31 -1.68
C LYS A 198 -9.51 11.67 -1.98
N CYS A 199 -9.62 10.96 -3.11
CA CYS A 199 -10.89 10.34 -3.56
C CYS A 199 -11.40 9.24 -2.63
N LEU A 200 -10.51 8.56 -1.93
CA LEU A 200 -10.86 7.54 -0.93
C LEU A 200 -10.98 8.10 0.49
N ASN A 201 -10.74 9.40 0.67
CA ASN A 201 -10.75 10.10 1.95
C ASN A 201 -9.79 9.47 2.99
N LEU A 202 -8.58 9.12 2.55
CA LEU A 202 -7.59 8.44 3.39
C LEU A 202 -6.99 9.35 4.48
N SER A 203 -7.06 10.67 4.29
CA SER A 203 -6.65 11.66 5.28
C SER A 203 -7.36 11.54 6.62
N ASP A 204 -8.53 10.89 6.67
CA ASP A 204 -9.28 10.68 7.91
C ASP A 204 -8.70 9.57 8.78
N SER A 205 -7.79 8.74 8.27
CA SER A 205 -7.29 7.56 8.99
C SER A 205 -5.77 7.42 8.96
N PHE A 206 -5.11 7.95 7.92
CA PHE A 206 -3.69 7.77 7.69
C PHE A 206 -2.92 9.04 8.02
N ILE A 207 -1.75 8.90 8.63
CA ILE A 207 -0.92 10.03 9.08
C ILE A 207 -0.05 10.57 7.94
N THR A 208 0.51 9.68 7.12
CA THR A 208 1.42 10.06 6.03
C THR A 208 1.48 8.98 4.96
N LEU A 209 2.00 9.35 3.79
CA LEU A 209 2.03 8.56 2.55
C LEU A 209 3.47 8.45 2.03
N ALA A 210 3.80 7.27 1.51
CA ALA A 210 4.96 7.04 0.66
C ALA A 210 4.51 6.57 -0.73
N TYR A 211 5.18 7.08 -1.75
CA TYR A 211 4.91 6.80 -3.17
C TYR A 211 6.19 6.35 -3.88
N GLN A 212 6.14 5.99 -5.16
CA GLN A 212 7.24 5.36 -5.90
C GLN A 212 8.61 6.03 -5.73
N GLN A 213 8.66 7.37 -5.71
CA GLN A 213 9.89 8.15 -5.54
C GLN A 213 10.56 7.91 -4.18
N ASP A 214 9.80 7.55 -3.14
CA ASP A 214 10.32 7.26 -1.80
C ASP A 214 10.95 5.85 -1.72
N PHE A 215 10.88 5.05 -2.80
CA PHE A 215 11.33 3.65 -2.82
C PHE A 215 12.74 3.53 -3.41
N GLU A 216 13.39 4.65 -3.74
CA GLU A 216 14.68 4.68 -4.41
C GLU A 216 15.74 3.80 -3.70
N GLY A 217 16.39 2.93 -4.47
CA GLY A 217 17.40 1.99 -3.94
C GLY A 217 16.84 0.79 -3.17
N GLY A 218 15.52 0.54 -3.18
CA GLY A 218 14.90 -0.63 -2.59
C GLY A 218 13.42 -0.83 -2.98
N GLY A 219 12.65 -1.49 -2.11
CA GLY A 219 11.20 -1.67 -2.28
C GLY A 219 10.42 -1.02 -1.14
N LYS A 220 9.30 -1.65 -0.74
CA LYS A 220 8.46 -1.16 0.36
C LYS A 220 9.17 -1.13 1.72
N ASP A 221 10.26 -1.86 1.86
CA ASP A 221 11.13 -1.82 3.02
C ASP A 221 11.84 -0.45 3.17
N ARG A 222 12.20 0.21 2.08
CA ARG A 222 12.70 1.61 2.11
C ARG A 222 11.58 2.61 2.35
N ALA A 223 10.41 2.37 1.77
CA ALA A 223 9.23 3.17 2.05
C ALA A 223 8.89 3.18 3.56
N MET A 224 9.03 2.03 4.24
CA MET A 224 8.86 1.94 5.69
C MET A 224 9.85 2.83 6.45
N GLU A 225 11.13 2.87 6.05
CA GLU A 225 12.14 3.76 6.66
C GLU A 225 11.75 5.24 6.52
N VAL A 226 11.36 5.66 5.31
CA VAL A 226 10.90 7.03 5.03
C VAL A 226 9.67 7.38 5.86
N LEU A 227 8.69 6.47 5.94
CA LEU A 227 7.47 6.67 6.72
C LEU A 227 7.76 6.77 8.21
N LEU A 228 8.67 5.96 8.74
CA LEU A 228 9.09 6.05 10.14
C LEU A 228 9.70 7.42 10.45
N ASP A 229 10.52 7.96 9.56
CA ASP A 229 11.12 9.28 9.75
C ASP A 229 10.08 10.40 9.69
N LYS A 230 9.15 10.37 8.71
CA LYS A 230 8.00 11.29 8.66
C LYS A 230 7.15 11.25 9.94
N ILE A 231 6.96 10.06 10.53
CA ILE A 231 6.24 9.89 11.80
C ILE A 231 7.02 10.47 12.99
N LYS A 232 8.35 10.26 13.05
CA LYS A 232 9.21 10.85 14.08
C LYS A 232 9.22 12.37 14.02
N GLU A 233 9.25 12.97 12.82
CA GLU A 233 9.20 14.43 12.61
C GLU A 233 7.91 15.05 13.16
N LYS A 234 6.81 14.30 13.15
CA LYS A 234 5.54 14.66 13.81
C LYS A 234 5.56 14.47 15.32
N ASN A 235 6.73 14.19 15.89
CA ASN A 235 6.99 13.88 17.29
C ASN A 235 6.23 12.65 17.80
N VAL A 236 5.80 11.73 16.93
CA VAL A 236 5.03 10.55 17.32
C VAL A 236 6.00 9.43 17.73
N PRO A 237 5.89 8.88 18.95
CA PRO A 237 6.75 7.79 19.39
C PRO A 237 6.55 6.54 18.52
N ILE A 238 7.65 5.91 18.11
CA ILE A 238 7.60 4.68 17.31
C ILE A 238 7.52 3.47 18.25
N PRO A 239 6.51 2.60 18.08
CA PRO A 239 6.42 1.35 18.83
C PRO A 239 7.37 0.29 18.26
N GLU A 240 7.73 -0.68 19.09
CA GLU A 240 8.54 -1.84 18.66
C GLU A 240 7.76 -2.74 17.70
N LYS A 241 6.42 -2.74 17.79
CA LYS A 241 5.55 -3.58 16.96
C LYS A 241 5.10 -2.86 15.70
N LEU A 242 5.44 -3.43 14.55
CA LEU A 242 5.04 -2.96 13.24
C LEU A 242 4.09 -3.97 12.59
N ILE A 243 3.12 -3.47 11.82
CA ILE A 243 2.17 -4.30 11.06
C ILE A 243 2.27 -3.90 9.60
N VAL A 244 2.49 -4.86 8.70
CA VAL A 244 2.46 -4.63 7.25
C VAL A 244 1.21 -5.29 6.69
N VAL A 245 0.40 -4.51 5.97
CA VAL A 245 -0.84 -4.97 5.34
C VAL A 245 -0.70 -4.82 3.83
N GLY A 246 -0.97 -5.88 3.07
CA GLY A 246 -0.90 -5.84 1.60
C GLY A 246 -1.41 -7.14 0.96
N ASP A 247 -1.46 -7.19 -0.35
CA ASP A 247 -1.99 -8.33 -1.14
C ASP A 247 -0.90 -9.25 -1.73
N SER A 248 0.36 -8.84 -1.63
CA SER A 248 1.50 -9.58 -2.17
C SER A 248 2.45 -10.07 -1.09
N LEU A 249 2.69 -11.40 -1.07
CA LEU A 249 3.70 -11.99 -0.21
C LEU A 249 5.11 -11.46 -0.49
N ASN A 250 5.46 -11.28 -1.76
CA ASN A 250 6.80 -10.83 -2.15
C ASN A 250 6.91 -9.32 -2.29
N GLY A 251 5.80 -8.64 -2.59
CA GLY A 251 5.74 -7.20 -2.79
C GLY A 251 5.52 -6.40 -1.50
N ASP A 252 4.84 -6.98 -0.51
CA ASP A 252 4.42 -6.25 0.70
C ASP A 252 4.94 -6.92 1.97
N ILE A 253 4.58 -8.19 2.18
CA ILE A 253 4.89 -8.91 3.42
C ILE A 253 6.39 -9.23 3.52
N GLY A 254 7.00 -9.65 2.41
CA GLY A 254 8.43 -9.95 2.30
C GLY A 254 9.31 -8.74 2.63
N PRO A 255 9.05 -7.54 2.08
CA PRO A 255 9.72 -6.32 2.49
C PRO A 255 9.62 -6.02 3.99
N GLY A 256 8.49 -6.31 4.63
CA GLY A 256 8.37 -6.22 6.10
C GLY A 256 9.32 -7.16 6.84
N ALA A 257 9.45 -8.41 6.38
CA ALA A 257 10.43 -9.34 6.95
C ALA A 257 11.88 -8.91 6.70
N ALA A 258 12.18 -8.40 5.49
CA ALA A 258 13.49 -7.86 5.15
C ALA A 258 13.85 -6.65 6.01
N PHE A 259 12.88 -5.77 6.29
CA PHE A 259 13.02 -4.65 7.19
C PHE A 259 13.38 -5.12 8.61
N GLN A 260 12.63 -6.07 9.19
CA GLN A 260 12.93 -6.63 10.51
C GLN A 260 14.35 -7.21 10.60
N ASN A 261 14.78 -7.94 9.57
CA ASN A 261 16.12 -8.56 9.56
C ASN A 261 17.25 -7.52 9.53
N ARG A 262 17.00 -6.29 9.04
CA ARG A 262 17.97 -5.19 9.06
C ARG A 262 17.88 -4.34 10.34
N HIS A 263 16.72 -4.32 10.99
CA HIS A 263 16.43 -3.48 12.14
C HIS A 263 15.97 -4.35 13.32
N ASN A 264 16.93 -4.79 14.14
CA ASN A 264 16.69 -5.72 15.26
C ASN A 264 15.80 -5.17 16.39
N ASP A 265 15.48 -3.88 16.36
CA ASP A 265 14.68 -3.20 17.39
C ASP A 265 13.16 -3.31 17.15
N PHE A 266 12.75 -3.93 16.03
CA PHE A 266 11.33 -4.05 15.65
C PHE A 266 10.87 -5.51 15.55
N GLU A 267 9.61 -5.73 15.93
CA GLU A 267 8.85 -6.95 15.68
C GLU A 267 7.79 -6.65 14.61
N VAL A 268 7.91 -7.28 13.44
CA VAL A 268 7.01 -7.09 12.29
C VAL A 268 6.02 -8.25 12.21
N ALA A 269 4.74 -7.92 12.06
CA ALA A 269 3.68 -8.86 11.68
C ALA A 269 3.12 -8.51 10.30
N GLY A 270 2.73 -9.53 9.54
CA GLY A 270 2.12 -9.39 8.21
C GLY A 270 0.62 -9.69 8.23
N VAL A 271 -0.14 -8.95 7.42
CA VAL A 271 -1.54 -9.25 7.10
C VAL A 271 -1.67 -9.29 5.58
N LEU A 272 -1.70 -10.51 5.03
CA LEU A 272 -1.89 -10.76 3.61
C LEU A 272 -3.39 -10.73 3.28
N ILE A 273 -3.79 -9.86 2.35
CA ILE A 273 -5.11 -9.87 1.73
C ILE A 273 -5.04 -10.79 0.52
N SER A 274 -5.64 -11.97 0.62
CA SER A 274 -5.60 -12.99 -0.43
C SER A 274 -6.83 -12.90 -1.33
N ASP A 275 -6.58 -12.95 -2.64
CA ASP A 275 -7.59 -12.95 -3.69
C ASP A 275 -8.04 -14.36 -4.09
N GLY A 276 -7.59 -15.39 -3.37
CA GLY A 276 -7.77 -16.76 -3.82
C GLY A 276 -7.64 -17.82 -2.74
N ASN A 277 -6.81 -18.82 -3.05
CA ASN A 277 -6.72 -20.04 -2.27
C ASN A 277 -5.87 -19.82 -1.01
N LEU A 278 -6.54 -19.52 0.10
CA LEU A 278 -5.93 -19.33 1.42
C LEU A 278 -4.99 -20.48 1.84
N GLU A 279 -5.25 -21.72 1.41
CA GLU A 279 -4.38 -22.84 1.74
C GLU A 279 -3.05 -22.76 1.00
N ASP A 280 -3.09 -22.39 -0.29
CA ASP A 280 -1.89 -22.20 -1.10
C ASP A 280 -1.03 -21.05 -0.55
N ASP A 281 -1.65 -19.93 -0.17
CA ASP A 281 -0.92 -18.81 0.44
C ASP A 281 -0.32 -19.18 1.81
N ARG A 282 -1.05 -19.95 2.63
CA ARG A 282 -0.52 -20.47 3.90
C ARG A 282 0.65 -21.44 3.69
N LEU A 283 0.59 -22.28 2.66
CA LEU A 283 1.69 -23.16 2.27
C LEU A 283 2.91 -22.36 1.82
N LYS A 284 2.72 -21.38 0.93
CA LYS A 284 3.80 -20.47 0.48
C LYS A 284 4.43 -19.74 1.66
N ILE A 285 3.66 -19.28 2.63
CA ILE A 285 4.17 -18.65 3.86
C ILE A 285 5.02 -19.66 4.65
N ALA A 286 4.53 -20.87 4.87
CA ALA A 286 5.23 -21.89 5.65
C ALA A 286 6.55 -22.34 4.99
N GLU A 287 6.59 -22.37 3.66
CA GLU A 287 7.76 -22.76 2.87
C GLU A 287 8.77 -21.62 2.67
N ASN A 288 8.32 -20.36 2.72
CA ASN A 288 9.18 -19.20 2.54
C ASN A 288 10.10 -18.99 3.75
N LYS A 289 11.40 -19.19 3.53
CA LYS A 289 12.43 -19.07 4.57
C LYS A 289 12.53 -17.65 5.14
N ASP A 290 12.26 -16.65 4.33
CA ASP A 290 12.40 -15.24 4.70
C ASP A 290 11.26 -14.77 5.60
N LEU A 291 10.10 -15.45 5.54
CA LEU A 291 8.92 -15.13 6.34
C LEU A 291 8.86 -15.87 7.70
N LYS A 292 9.80 -16.80 7.97
CA LYS A 292 9.77 -17.64 9.18
C LYS A 292 9.85 -16.87 10.49
N ASN A 293 10.41 -15.67 10.45
CA ASN A 293 10.65 -14.83 11.61
C ASN A 293 9.54 -13.80 11.86
N ILE A 294 8.50 -13.78 11.00
CA ILE A 294 7.35 -12.91 11.17
C ILE A 294 6.07 -13.72 11.23
N ASN A 295 5.09 -13.25 12.00
CA ASN A 295 3.77 -13.85 12.00
C ASN A 295 2.95 -13.24 10.86
N VAL A 296 2.47 -14.08 9.93
CA VAL A 296 1.65 -13.65 8.80
C VAL A 296 0.23 -14.20 8.94
N GLU A 297 -0.74 -13.30 9.00
CA GLU A 297 -2.16 -13.63 8.93
C GLU A 297 -2.67 -13.49 7.51
N VAL A 298 -3.52 -14.42 7.06
CA VAL A 298 -4.11 -14.38 5.71
C VAL A 298 -5.62 -14.14 5.84
N LEU A 299 -6.08 -13.06 5.21
CA LEU A 299 -7.48 -12.66 5.14
C LEU A 299 -8.02 -12.87 3.72
N ASP A 300 -9.25 -13.37 3.63
CA ASP A 300 -9.93 -13.64 2.35
C ASP A 300 -10.62 -12.37 1.84
N SER A 301 -10.31 -11.93 0.61
CA SER A 301 -10.91 -10.73 0.04
C SER A 301 -12.39 -10.89 -0.32
N SER A 302 -12.86 -12.12 -0.55
CA SER A 302 -14.21 -12.45 -1.01
C SER A 302 -15.23 -12.68 0.12
N LYS A 303 -14.78 -13.03 1.33
CA LYS A 303 -15.68 -13.41 2.45
C LYS A 303 -16.05 -12.27 3.39
N VAL A 304 -15.66 -11.05 3.05
CA VAL A 304 -15.87 -9.88 3.90
C VAL A 304 -17.04 -9.06 3.34
N THR A 305 -18.29 -9.49 3.55
CA THR A 305 -19.49 -8.76 3.09
C THR A 305 -19.86 -7.60 4.03
N GLU A 306 -20.53 -6.57 3.50
CA GLU A 306 -21.02 -5.40 4.27
C GLU A 306 -22.01 -5.78 5.38
N ASP A 307 -22.78 -6.86 5.20
CA ASP A 307 -23.84 -7.31 6.11
C ASP A 307 -23.37 -8.13 7.32
N ALA A 308 -22.07 -8.43 7.45
CA ALA A 308 -21.51 -9.04 8.64
C ALA A 308 -21.33 -8.01 9.78
N VAL A 309 -22.43 -7.35 10.17
CA VAL A 309 -22.51 -6.43 11.32
C VAL A 309 -22.43 -7.19 12.66
N GLY A 310 -22.38 -8.53 12.63
CA GLY A 310 -22.05 -9.38 13.77
C GLY A 310 -21.26 -10.62 13.34
N GLU A 311 -19.97 -10.64 13.72
CA GLU A 311 -19.02 -11.77 13.85
C GLU A 311 -19.31 -13.14 13.19
N PRO A 312 -18.31 -13.71 12.47
CA PRO A 312 -17.47 -14.74 13.13
C PRO A 312 -15.94 -14.62 12.96
N GLN A 313 -15.40 -13.95 11.94
CA GLN A 313 -13.94 -13.95 11.72
C GLN A 313 -13.17 -12.91 12.55
N ILE A 314 -13.76 -11.74 12.84
CA ILE A 314 -13.15 -10.71 13.71
C ILE A 314 -13.27 -11.09 15.21
N ALA A 315 -14.22 -11.97 15.57
CA ALA A 315 -14.37 -12.53 16.93
C ALA A 315 -13.13 -13.31 17.38
N LEU A 316 -12.51 -14.04 16.45
CA LEU A 316 -11.27 -14.78 16.67
C LEU A 316 -10.12 -13.82 16.98
N PHE A 317 -10.13 -12.62 16.39
CA PHE A 317 -9.17 -11.55 16.67
C PHE A 317 -9.28 -11.04 18.11
N ARG A 318 -10.52 -10.88 18.63
CA ARG A 318 -10.76 -10.51 20.05
C ARG A 318 -10.28 -11.58 21.02
N LYS A 319 -10.50 -12.87 20.71
CA LYS A 319 -10.12 -13.98 21.62
C LYS A 319 -8.61 -14.23 21.66
N LYS A 320 -7.90 -14.16 20.54
CA LYS A 320 -6.47 -14.50 20.47
C LYS A 320 -5.55 -13.50 21.20
N TYR A 321 -6.02 -12.27 21.38
CA TYR A 321 -5.27 -11.19 22.06
C TYR A 321 -5.77 -10.88 23.49
N GLN A 322 -6.77 -11.60 24.00
CA GLN A 322 -7.18 -11.54 25.41
C GLN A 322 -6.57 -12.66 26.27
N THR A 323 -6.13 -13.79 25.70
CA THR A 323 -5.69 -14.96 26.48
C THR A 323 -4.17 -15.19 26.52
N LYS A 324 -3.37 -14.13 26.72
CA LYS A 324 -1.95 -14.28 27.05
C LYS A 324 -1.52 -13.56 28.34
N ASN A 325 -2.46 -13.35 29.25
CA ASN A 325 -2.21 -13.06 30.66
C ASN A 325 -3.29 -13.78 31.49
N ASP A 326 -3.14 -15.09 31.57
CA ASP A 326 -3.58 -15.95 32.70
C ASP A 326 -2.53 -17.06 32.83
#